data_AF-A0A194XC70-F1
#
_entry.id   AF-A0A194XC70-F1
#
_cell.length_a   1.000
_cell.length_b   1.000
_cell.length_c   1.000
_cell.angle_alpha   90.00
_cell.angle_beta   90.00
_cell.angle_gamma   90.00
#
_symmetry.space_group_name_H-M   'P 1'
#
loop_
_entity.id
_entity.type
_entity.pdbx_description
1 polymer ?
#
loop_
_entity_poly.entity_id
_entity_poly.type
_entity_poly.pdbx_seq_one_letter_code
_entity_poly.pdbx_strand_id
1 'polypeptide(L)'
;MASGYDRALSVFSPDGHVFQVEYALEAVKRGTCAVGVKGKDIVVLGCEKRSAMKLQDTRITPSKIGLVDTHVCLAFAGLNADARILVDKARLEAQSHRLTVEDPVTIEYITKYVAGVQQRYTQSGGVRPFGISTLIIGFDPNDKTPKLYQTEPSGIYSAWKANAIGRSSKTVREFLERNHKDDMDREATIKLTIKSLLEVVQTGAKNIEIAIMAPGKLIEMLPVEDIEAYVKNIEQEKVEEAAKKKTGRPGTGNTSILATRAADE
;
A
#
# COMPACT_ATOMS: atom_id res chain seq x y z
N MET A 1 21.84 19.73 19.60
CA MET A 1 22.03 20.88 18.70
C MET A 1 21.22 20.69 17.42
N ALA A 2 19.91 20.91 17.42
CA ALA A 2 19.04 20.71 16.25
C ALA A 2 18.18 21.94 15.88
N SER A 3 18.19 23.00 16.70
CA SER A 3 17.21 24.10 16.70
C SER A 3 17.32 25.13 15.56
N GLY A 4 18.12 24.87 14.52
CA GLY A 4 18.41 25.85 13.46
C GLY A 4 18.30 25.35 12.02
N TYR A 5 18.47 24.04 11.79
CA TYR A 5 18.54 23.46 10.45
C TYR A 5 17.17 23.02 9.89
N ASP A 6 16.12 23.09 10.71
CA ASP A 6 14.74 22.76 10.34
C ASP A 6 13.93 23.98 9.83
N ARG A 7 14.43 25.21 10.05
CA ARG A 7 13.75 26.46 9.65
C ARG A 7 13.82 26.76 8.15
N ALA A 8 14.84 26.26 7.48
CA ALA A 8 15.04 26.46 6.05
C ALA A 8 14.69 25.17 5.30
N LEU A 9 14.02 25.31 4.16
CA LEU A 9 13.35 24.19 3.48
C LEU A 9 14.32 23.16 2.86
N SER A 10 15.49 23.63 2.41
CA SER A 10 16.49 22.84 1.68
C SER A 10 17.88 23.00 2.30
N VAL A 11 17.98 22.80 3.61
CA VAL A 11 19.25 22.87 4.34
C VAL A 11 19.63 21.49 4.88
N PHE A 12 20.90 21.14 4.70
CA PHE A 12 21.47 19.93 5.26
C PHE A 12 21.83 20.15 6.73
N SER A 13 21.48 19.18 7.56
CA SER A 13 21.95 19.12 8.94
C SER A 13 23.44 18.73 8.99
N PRO A 14 24.15 18.95 10.12
CA PRO A 14 25.56 18.57 10.26
C PRO A 14 25.84 17.08 10.05
N ASP A 15 24.84 16.23 10.26
CA ASP A 15 24.82 14.79 10.04
C ASP A 15 24.41 14.38 8.61
N GLY A 16 24.13 15.35 7.72
CA GLY A 16 23.82 15.11 6.31
C GLY A 16 22.36 14.82 5.99
N HIS A 17 21.46 15.01 6.95
CA HIS A 17 20.02 14.78 6.79
C HIS A 17 19.31 16.03 6.26
N VAL A 18 18.16 15.81 5.61
CA VAL A 18 17.25 16.89 5.18
C VAL A 18 15.95 16.74 5.98
N PHE A 19 15.85 17.46 7.09
CA PHE A 19 14.75 17.25 8.06
C PHE A 19 13.35 17.46 7.47
N GLN A 20 13.18 18.37 6.50
CA GLN A 20 11.88 18.57 5.85
C GLN A 20 11.39 17.34 5.08
N VAL A 21 12.31 16.54 4.53
CA VAL A 21 11.97 15.27 3.87
C VAL A 21 11.57 14.23 4.92
N GLU A 22 12.25 14.20 6.07
CA GLU A 22 11.89 13.31 7.17
C GLU A 22 10.53 13.66 7.78
N TYR A 23 10.23 14.95 7.94
CA TYR A 23 8.92 15.40 8.39
C TYR A 23 7.81 15.05 7.39
N ALA A 24 8.10 15.12 6.09
CA ALA A 24 7.18 14.65 5.06
C ALA A 24 6.93 13.14 5.16
N LEU A 25 7.95 12.33 5.45
CA LEU A 25 7.80 10.90 5.72
C LEU A 25 6.95 10.63 6.98
N GLU A 26 7.09 11.44 8.02
CA GLU A 26 6.20 11.35 9.20
C GLU A 26 4.74 11.71 8.85
N ALA A 27 4.51 12.65 7.94
CA ALA A 27 3.16 12.94 7.43
C ALA A 27 2.56 11.74 6.67
N VAL A 28 3.37 11.00 5.91
CA VAL A 28 2.95 9.76 5.23
C VAL A 28 2.44 8.74 6.24
N LYS A 29 3.15 8.55 7.37
CA LYS A 29 2.76 7.60 8.43
C LYS A 29 1.41 7.93 9.08
N ARG A 30 0.95 9.18 8.98
CA ARG A 30 -0.38 9.62 9.47
C ARG A 30 -1.50 9.39 8.45
N GLY A 31 -1.17 9.14 7.19
CA GLY A 31 -2.15 8.80 6.14
C GLY A 31 -2.76 7.41 6.31
N THR A 32 -3.97 7.18 5.79
CA THR A 32 -4.57 5.83 5.82
C THR A 32 -3.75 4.84 4.99
N CYS A 33 -3.82 3.56 5.36
CA CYS A 33 -3.00 2.53 4.74
C CYS A 33 -3.37 2.31 3.27
N ALA A 34 -2.37 2.04 2.44
CA ALA A 34 -2.54 1.55 1.07
C ALA A 34 -1.57 0.39 0.82
N VAL A 35 -2.02 -0.60 0.06
CA VAL A 35 -1.33 -1.87 -0.20
C VAL A 35 -1.37 -2.14 -1.70
N GLY A 36 -0.24 -2.55 -2.27
CA GLY A 36 -0.14 -3.03 -3.65
C GLY A 36 0.37 -4.46 -3.66
N VAL A 37 -0.27 -5.34 -4.43
CA VAL A 37 0.15 -6.74 -4.59
C VAL A 37 0.11 -7.11 -6.07
N LYS A 38 1.23 -7.63 -6.58
CA LYS A 38 1.27 -8.22 -7.91
C LYS A 38 0.84 -9.68 -7.85
N GLY A 39 -0.07 -10.06 -8.73
CA GLY A 39 -0.33 -11.45 -9.08
C GLY A 39 0.48 -11.84 -10.31
N LYS A 40 0.11 -12.96 -10.92
CA LYS A 40 0.65 -13.42 -12.20
C LYS A 40 0.18 -12.55 -13.36
N ASP A 41 -1.14 -12.38 -13.47
CA ASP A 41 -1.79 -11.72 -14.60
C ASP A 41 -2.50 -10.41 -14.21
N ILE A 42 -2.50 -10.06 -12.92
CA ILE A 42 -3.15 -8.87 -12.39
C ILE A 42 -2.24 -8.13 -11.41
N VAL A 43 -2.56 -6.86 -11.15
CA VAL A 43 -2.01 -6.12 -10.01
C VAL A 43 -3.16 -5.44 -9.28
N VAL A 44 -3.14 -5.52 -7.96
CA VAL A 44 -4.23 -5.06 -7.09
C VAL A 44 -3.72 -3.92 -6.21
N LEU A 45 -4.49 -2.84 -6.15
CA LEU A 45 -4.36 -1.79 -5.16
C LEU A 45 -5.50 -1.91 -4.16
N GLY A 46 -5.15 -2.01 -2.88
CA GLY A 46 -6.07 -1.93 -1.77
C GLY A 46 -5.83 -0.66 -0.96
N CYS A 47 -6.88 0.10 -0.67
CA CYS A 47 -6.81 1.29 0.16
C CYS A 47 -7.76 1.19 1.35
N GLU A 48 -7.27 1.62 2.50
CA GLU A 48 -8.13 1.91 3.63
C GLU A 48 -8.88 3.23 3.38
N LYS A 49 -10.22 3.13 3.37
CA LYS A 49 -11.14 4.25 3.51
C LYS A 49 -11.37 4.52 4.99
N ARG A 50 -11.23 5.78 5.39
CA ARG A 50 -11.67 6.21 6.71
C ARG A 50 -13.20 6.11 6.74
N SER A 51 -13.76 5.51 7.79
CA SER A 51 -15.21 5.43 7.96
C SER A 51 -15.83 6.79 7.68
N ALA A 52 -16.69 6.85 6.66
CA ALA A 52 -17.42 8.06 6.35
C ALA A 52 -18.25 8.44 7.58
N MET A 53 -18.18 9.70 8.00
CA MET A 53 -19.16 10.22 8.95
C MET A 53 -20.55 10.05 8.31
N LYS A 54 -21.61 9.85 9.10
CA LYS A 54 -22.97 9.62 8.56
C LYS A 54 -23.43 10.71 7.57
N LEU A 55 -22.87 11.91 7.67
CA LEU A 55 -23.18 13.08 6.82
C LEU A 55 -22.26 13.21 5.59
N GLN A 56 -21.19 12.40 5.50
CA GLN A 56 -20.26 12.44 4.39
C GLN A 56 -20.78 11.59 3.24
N ASP A 57 -21.01 12.21 2.09
CA ASP A 57 -21.44 11.50 0.88
C ASP A 57 -20.23 10.82 0.20
N THR A 58 -20.20 9.50 0.26
CA THR A 58 -19.15 8.67 -0.33
C THR A 58 -19.20 8.63 -1.86
N ARG A 59 -20.31 9.04 -2.49
CA ARG A 59 -20.47 9.03 -3.95
C ARG A 59 -19.70 10.15 -4.64
N ILE A 60 -19.56 11.29 -3.95
CA ILE A 60 -18.84 12.46 -4.45
C ILE A 60 -17.50 12.69 -3.73
N THR A 61 -17.27 11.99 -2.61
CA THR A 61 -15.97 12.04 -1.93
C THR A 61 -14.91 11.37 -2.80
N PRO A 62 -13.77 12.04 -3.10
CA PRO A 62 -12.71 11.46 -3.89
C PRO A 62 -12.15 10.16 -3.28
N SER A 63 -11.99 9.13 -4.12
CA SER A 63 -11.23 7.93 -3.78
C SER A 63 -9.74 8.27 -3.61
N LYS A 64 -9.03 7.46 -2.83
CA LYS A 64 -7.55 7.51 -2.75
C LYS A 64 -6.88 6.88 -3.98
N ILE A 65 -7.65 6.09 -4.73
CA ILE A 65 -7.24 5.44 -5.96
C ILE A 65 -7.55 6.41 -7.10
N GLY A 66 -6.50 6.97 -7.70
CA GLY A 66 -6.58 7.88 -8.82
C GLY A 66 -6.13 7.20 -10.11
N LEU A 67 -6.99 7.22 -11.14
CA LEU A 67 -6.59 6.83 -12.48
C LEU A 67 -5.71 7.94 -13.09
N VAL A 68 -4.52 7.58 -13.58
CA VAL A 68 -3.59 8.50 -14.27
C VAL A 68 -3.78 8.42 -15.78
N ASP A 69 -3.92 7.21 -16.31
CA ASP A 69 -4.29 6.91 -17.70
C ASP A 69 -5.05 5.57 -17.74
N THR A 70 -5.52 5.13 -18.90
CA THR A 70 -6.34 3.90 -19.03
C THR A 70 -5.68 2.63 -18.47
N HIS A 71 -4.35 2.58 -18.46
CA HIS A 71 -3.52 1.44 -18.04
C HIS A 71 -2.65 1.76 -16.82
N VAL A 72 -2.83 2.92 -16.18
CA VAL A 72 -2.04 3.37 -15.02
C VAL A 72 -2.93 3.86 -13.90
N CYS A 73 -2.74 3.29 -12.70
CA CYS A 73 -3.43 3.70 -11.50
C CYS A 73 -2.47 4.01 -10.36
N LEU A 74 -2.83 4.96 -9.51
CA LEU A 74 -2.04 5.41 -8.38
C LEU A 74 -2.89 5.41 -7.10
N ALA A 75 -2.36 4.84 -6.02
CA ALA A 75 -2.83 5.09 -4.66
C ALA A 75 -1.78 5.89 -3.89
N PHE A 76 -2.20 6.62 -2.86
CA PHE A 76 -1.28 7.42 -2.05
C PHE A 76 -1.54 7.31 -0.55
N ALA A 77 -0.55 7.67 0.25
CA ALA A 77 -0.68 7.89 1.68
C ALA A 77 0.02 9.19 2.09
N GLY A 78 -0.62 9.97 2.97
CA GLY A 78 -0.14 11.26 3.45
C GLY A 78 -1.19 12.35 3.28
N LEU A 79 -0.77 13.56 2.91
CA LEU A 79 -1.64 14.72 2.74
C LEU A 79 -2.51 14.63 1.48
N ASN A 80 -3.84 14.59 1.64
CA ASN A 80 -4.79 14.50 0.51
C ASN A 80 -4.71 15.70 -0.46
N ALA A 81 -4.37 16.89 0.04
CA ALA A 81 -4.25 18.09 -0.80
C ALA A 81 -3.05 17.99 -1.76
N ASP A 82 -1.93 17.50 -1.25
CA ASP A 82 -0.69 17.27 -2.00
C ASP A 82 -0.91 16.22 -3.10
N ALA A 83 -1.66 15.17 -2.80
CA ALA A 83 -1.98 14.11 -3.76
C ALA A 83 -2.72 14.62 -4.98
N ARG A 84 -3.67 15.56 -4.84
CA ARG A 84 -4.38 16.15 -5.98
C ARG A 84 -3.43 16.78 -6.98
N ILE A 85 -2.50 17.60 -6.49
CA ILE A 85 -1.51 18.28 -7.34
C ILE A 85 -0.61 17.27 -8.05
N LEU A 86 -0.16 16.23 -7.34
CA LEU A 86 0.75 15.25 -7.91
C LEU A 86 0.06 14.36 -8.96
N VAL A 87 -1.18 13.95 -8.72
CA VAL A 87 -2.00 13.18 -9.67
C VAL A 87 -2.28 14.00 -10.92
N ASP A 88 -2.64 15.28 -10.79
CA ASP A 88 -2.92 16.13 -11.96
C ASP A 88 -1.66 16.38 -12.80
N LYS A 89 -0.49 16.56 -12.16
CA LYS A 89 0.80 16.62 -12.87
C LYS A 89 1.10 15.31 -13.61
N ALA A 90 0.87 14.16 -12.98
CA ALA A 90 1.07 12.86 -13.61
C ALA A 90 0.13 12.65 -14.81
N ARG A 91 -1.15 13.05 -14.70
CA ARG A 91 -2.11 12.99 -15.80
C ARG A 91 -1.68 13.87 -16.96
N LEU A 92 -1.28 15.11 -16.68
CA LEU A 92 -0.81 16.04 -17.70
C LEU A 92 0.41 15.47 -18.44
N GLU A 93 1.36 14.91 -17.70
CA GLU A 93 2.54 14.26 -18.29
C GLU A 93 2.16 13.06 -19.15
N ALA A 94 1.28 12.19 -18.67
CA ALA A 94 0.85 11.01 -19.45
C ALA A 94 0.25 11.41 -20.80
N GLN A 95 -0.56 12.48 -20.82
CA GLN A 95 -1.13 13.03 -22.04
C GLN A 95 -0.09 13.73 -22.92
N SER A 96 0.84 14.47 -22.33
CA SER A 96 1.94 15.14 -23.04
C SER A 96 2.87 14.12 -23.72
N HIS A 97 3.20 13.03 -23.03
CA HIS A 97 3.97 11.93 -23.59
C HIS A 97 3.26 11.32 -24.79
N ARG A 98 1.96 11.00 -24.65
CA ARG A 98 1.16 10.47 -25.77
C ARG A 98 1.09 11.42 -26.96
N LEU A 99 1.00 12.73 -26.71
CA LEU A 99 1.01 13.73 -27.78
C LEU A 99 2.36 13.80 -28.52
N THR A 100 3.47 13.59 -27.79
CA THR A 100 4.83 13.78 -28.33
C THR A 100 5.38 12.51 -28.97
N VAL A 101 5.14 11.37 -28.34
CA VAL A 101 5.73 10.06 -28.70
C VAL A 101 4.70 9.18 -29.42
N GLU A 102 3.44 9.58 -29.47
CA GLU A 102 2.31 8.82 -30.02
C GLU A 102 2.01 7.48 -29.30
N ASP A 103 2.77 7.16 -28.26
CA ASP A 103 2.57 5.98 -27.41
C ASP A 103 2.15 6.35 -25.97
N PRO A 104 1.34 5.50 -25.30
CA PRO A 104 1.07 5.66 -23.87
C PRO A 104 2.34 5.51 -23.03
N VAL A 105 2.36 6.14 -21.85
CA VAL A 105 3.50 6.04 -20.93
C VAL A 105 3.75 4.61 -20.44
N THR A 106 5.01 4.24 -20.25
CA THR A 106 5.36 3.06 -19.43
C THR A 106 5.15 3.38 -17.95
N ILE A 107 4.90 2.35 -17.14
CA ILE A 107 4.70 2.49 -15.69
C ILE A 107 5.97 3.00 -15.02
N GLU A 108 7.14 2.57 -15.49
CA GLU A 108 8.41 3.09 -14.98
C GLU A 108 8.60 4.57 -15.34
N TYR A 109 8.31 4.98 -16.58
CA TYR A 109 8.45 6.37 -17.01
C TYR A 109 7.63 7.32 -16.14
N ILE A 110 6.33 7.02 -15.97
CA ILE A 110 5.44 7.88 -15.19
C ILE A 110 5.81 7.86 -13.70
N THR A 111 6.30 6.73 -13.17
CA THR A 111 6.84 6.65 -11.81
C THR A 111 8.05 7.56 -11.65
N LYS A 112 9.00 7.51 -12.58
CA LYS A 112 10.20 8.35 -12.57
C LYS A 112 9.86 9.82 -12.68
N TYR A 113 8.85 10.18 -13.48
CA TYR A 113 8.33 11.55 -13.54
C TYR A 113 7.76 12.00 -12.18
N VAL A 114 6.89 11.20 -11.57
CA VAL A 114 6.29 11.51 -10.26
C VAL A 114 7.37 11.70 -9.19
N ALA A 115 8.34 10.77 -9.13
CA ALA A 115 9.50 10.86 -8.26
C ALA A 115 10.34 12.12 -8.53
N GLY A 116 10.57 12.48 -9.79
CA GLY A 116 11.26 13.69 -10.19
C GLY A 116 10.54 14.97 -9.78
N VAL A 117 9.21 14.99 -9.82
CA VAL A 117 8.40 16.11 -9.30
C VAL A 117 8.57 16.22 -7.78
N GLN A 118 8.50 15.10 -7.04
CA GLN A 118 8.73 15.11 -5.60
C GLN A 118 10.15 15.62 -5.26
N GLN A 119 11.16 15.09 -5.94
CA GLN A 119 12.56 15.47 -5.78
C GLN A 119 12.78 16.97 -6.04
N ARG A 120 12.17 17.55 -7.08
CA ARG A 120 12.34 18.98 -7.38
C ARG A 120 11.88 19.87 -6.21
N TYR A 121 10.84 19.45 -5.48
CA TYR A 121 10.30 20.16 -4.33
C TYR A 121 11.13 19.96 -3.04
N THR A 122 12.13 19.06 -3.05
CA THR A 122 13.10 18.95 -1.95
C THR A 122 14.31 19.87 -2.15
N GLN A 123 14.65 20.17 -3.41
CA GLN A 123 15.83 20.97 -3.78
C GLN A 123 15.53 22.43 -4.12
N SER A 124 14.27 22.78 -4.40
CA SER A 124 13.87 24.14 -4.75
C SER A 124 13.59 24.98 -3.50
N GLY A 125 14.14 26.18 -3.43
CA GLY A 125 13.83 27.14 -2.37
C GLY A 125 12.38 27.67 -2.45
N GLY A 126 11.79 27.99 -1.30
CA GLY A 126 10.45 28.59 -1.21
C GLY A 126 9.28 27.61 -1.37
N VAL A 127 9.56 26.32 -1.54
CA VAL A 127 8.54 25.26 -1.56
C VAL A 127 8.85 24.19 -0.53
N ARG A 128 7.81 23.55 0.01
CA ARG A 128 7.97 22.37 0.88
C ARG A 128 7.87 21.08 0.08
N PRO A 129 8.52 19.98 0.53
CA PRO A 129 8.31 18.67 -0.04
C PRO A 129 6.84 18.23 -0.02
N PHE A 130 6.49 17.35 -0.97
CA PHE A 130 5.21 16.67 -0.96
C PHE A 130 5.14 15.72 0.25
N GLY A 131 4.13 15.88 1.10
CA GLY A 131 3.89 15.04 2.27
C GLY A 131 3.18 13.74 1.95
N ILE A 132 3.53 13.09 0.83
CA ILE A 132 2.90 11.86 0.34
C ILE A 132 3.90 10.84 -0.21
N SER A 133 3.59 9.57 -0.01
CA SER A 133 4.14 8.45 -0.79
C SER A 133 3.06 7.90 -1.70
N THR A 134 3.46 7.32 -2.83
CA THR A 134 2.53 6.74 -3.80
C THR A 134 2.87 5.29 -4.10
N LEU A 135 1.84 4.50 -4.43
CA LEU A 135 1.96 3.21 -5.07
C LEU A 135 1.37 3.34 -6.47
N ILE A 136 2.16 3.08 -7.49
CA ILE A 136 1.79 3.20 -8.90
C ILE A 136 1.77 1.79 -9.49
N ILE A 137 0.63 1.41 -10.06
CA ILE A 137 0.42 0.11 -10.68
C ILE A 137 -0.03 0.26 -12.12
N GLY A 138 0.18 -0.80 -12.90
CA GLY A 138 -0.35 -0.90 -14.24
C GLY A 138 0.36 -1.95 -15.06
N PHE A 139 0.19 -1.83 -16.37
CA PHE A 139 0.81 -2.68 -17.39
C PHE A 139 1.38 -1.77 -18.46
N ASP A 140 2.60 -2.05 -18.92
CA ASP A 140 3.16 -1.30 -20.05
C ASP A 140 2.35 -1.59 -21.34
N PRO A 141 2.34 -0.68 -22.32
CA PRO A 141 1.69 -0.93 -23.61
C PRO A 141 2.18 -2.23 -24.24
N ASN A 142 1.25 -3.11 -24.63
CA ASN A 142 1.53 -4.44 -25.20
C ASN A 142 2.31 -5.40 -24.29
N ASP A 143 2.45 -5.12 -22.98
CA ASP A 143 3.04 -6.01 -21.98
C ASP A 143 1.93 -6.63 -21.11
N LYS A 144 2.12 -7.89 -20.72
CA LYS A 144 1.24 -8.61 -19.78
C LYS A 144 1.82 -8.70 -18.38
N THR A 145 3.02 -8.14 -18.16
CA THR A 145 3.72 -8.18 -16.89
C THR A 145 3.17 -7.11 -15.95
N PRO A 146 2.62 -7.48 -14.78
CA PRO A 146 2.16 -6.50 -13.81
C PRO A 146 3.34 -5.69 -13.26
N LYS A 147 3.14 -4.37 -13.14
CA LYS A 147 4.12 -3.45 -12.55
C LYS A 147 3.55 -2.84 -11.27
N LEU A 148 4.41 -2.70 -10.27
CA LEU A 148 4.12 -2.04 -9.01
C LEU A 148 5.37 -1.29 -8.58
N TYR A 149 5.25 0.03 -8.49
CA TYR A 149 6.30 0.92 -8.02
C TYR A 149 5.82 1.71 -6.81
N GLN A 150 6.77 2.12 -5.99
CA GLN A 150 6.56 3.06 -4.90
C GLN A 150 7.36 4.32 -5.17
N THR A 151 6.79 5.49 -4.86
CA THR A 151 7.57 6.74 -4.71
C THR A 151 7.46 7.28 -3.28
N GLU A 152 8.48 8.03 -2.85
CA GLU A 152 8.57 8.65 -1.53
C GLU A 152 8.79 10.17 -1.61
N PRO A 153 8.48 10.94 -0.55
CA PRO A 153 8.72 12.38 -0.49
C PRO A 153 10.12 12.85 -0.91
N SER A 154 11.14 12.01 -0.71
CA SER A 154 12.52 12.26 -1.12
C SER A 154 12.71 12.31 -2.64
N GLY A 155 11.78 11.73 -3.40
CA GLY A 155 11.89 11.51 -4.83
C GLY A 155 12.61 10.22 -5.22
N ILE A 156 12.85 9.32 -4.28
CA ILE A 156 13.29 7.95 -4.57
C ILE A 156 12.08 7.14 -5.05
N TYR A 157 12.32 6.25 -6.03
CA TYR A 157 11.35 5.25 -6.43
C TYR A 157 11.98 3.86 -6.53
N SER A 158 11.17 2.83 -6.28
CA SER A 158 11.59 1.42 -6.28
C SER A 158 10.47 0.52 -6.80
N ALA A 159 10.82 -0.59 -7.44
CA ALA A 159 9.87 -1.63 -7.87
C ALA A 159 9.64 -2.66 -6.75
N TRP A 160 8.42 -3.19 -6.64
CA TRP A 160 8.05 -4.12 -5.58
C TRP A 160 7.24 -5.31 -6.09
N LYS A 161 7.34 -6.47 -5.41
CA LYS A 161 6.43 -7.62 -5.60
C LYS A 161 5.08 -7.38 -4.90
N ALA A 162 5.15 -6.97 -3.65
CA ALA A 162 4.06 -6.39 -2.90
C ALA A 162 4.63 -5.32 -1.96
N ASN A 163 3.84 -4.31 -1.62
CA ASN A 163 4.28 -3.25 -0.72
C ASN A 163 3.09 -2.59 -0.01
N ALA A 164 3.36 -1.92 1.11
CA ALA A 164 2.37 -1.14 1.84
C ALA A 164 2.94 0.19 2.30
N ILE A 165 2.13 1.25 2.23
CA ILE A 165 2.45 2.61 2.68
C ILE A 165 1.36 3.13 3.62
N GLY A 166 1.66 4.24 4.31
CA GLY A 166 0.75 4.87 5.28
C GLY A 166 0.87 4.32 6.69
N ARG A 167 -0.17 4.56 7.50
CA ARG A 167 -0.22 4.13 8.91
C ARG A 167 -0.05 2.63 9.04
N SER A 168 0.73 2.21 10.04
CA SER A 168 0.99 0.80 10.35
C SER A 168 1.54 -0.03 9.17
N SER A 169 2.11 0.62 8.14
CA SER A 169 2.69 -0.05 6.97
C SER A 169 3.78 -1.07 7.30
N LYS A 170 4.53 -0.87 8.40
CA LYS A 170 5.52 -1.85 8.87
C LYS A 170 4.86 -3.21 9.20
N THR A 171 3.79 -3.20 9.99
CA THR A 171 3.03 -4.41 10.35
C THR A 171 2.47 -5.10 9.11
N VAL A 172 1.93 -4.32 8.17
CA VAL A 172 1.38 -4.85 6.92
C VAL A 172 2.48 -5.45 6.03
N ARG A 173 3.65 -4.83 5.94
CA ARG A 173 4.79 -5.38 5.20
C ARG A 173 5.29 -6.69 5.81
N GLU A 174 5.43 -6.78 7.13
CA GLU A 174 5.79 -8.03 7.81
C GLU A 174 4.76 -9.14 7.55
N PHE A 175 3.47 -8.80 7.45
CA PHE A 175 2.43 -9.74 7.04
C PHE A 175 2.60 -10.18 5.57
N LEU A 176 2.82 -9.23 4.65
CA LEU A 176 3.04 -9.52 3.23
C LEU A 176 4.27 -10.41 3.02
N GLU A 177 5.38 -10.13 3.69
CA GLU A 177 6.62 -10.92 3.60
C GLU A 177 6.42 -12.40 3.96
N ARG A 178 5.51 -12.70 4.91
CA ARG A 178 5.22 -14.08 5.34
C ARG A 178 4.22 -14.81 4.46
N ASN A 179 3.33 -14.08 3.79
CA ASN A 179 2.16 -14.66 3.12
C ASN A 179 2.18 -14.52 1.58
N HIS A 180 3.03 -13.65 1.04
CA HIS A 180 3.19 -13.48 -0.40
C HIS A 180 3.82 -14.73 -1.02
N LYS A 181 3.30 -15.12 -2.18
CA LYS A 181 3.87 -16.17 -3.04
C LYS A 181 4.02 -15.60 -4.45
N ASP A 182 5.03 -16.06 -5.17
CA ASP A 182 5.16 -15.70 -6.59
C ASP A 182 4.03 -16.34 -7.41
N ASP A 183 3.67 -15.69 -8.52
CA ASP A 183 2.66 -16.14 -9.49
C ASP A 183 1.27 -16.48 -8.91
N MET A 184 0.83 -15.75 -7.88
CA MET A 184 -0.54 -15.86 -7.36
C MET A 184 -1.57 -15.59 -8.45
N ASP A 185 -2.61 -16.41 -8.49
CA ASP A 185 -3.78 -16.18 -9.35
C ASP A 185 -4.59 -14.97 -8.87
N ARG A 186 -5.58 -14.58 -9.69
CA ARG A 186 -6.45 -13.43 -9.42
C ARG A 186 -7.06 -13.46 -8.02
N GLU A 187 -7.63 -14.60 -7.64
CA GLU A 187 -8.36 -14.74 -6.37
C GLU A 187 -7.41 -14.69 -5.17
N ALA A 188 -6.26 -15.37 -5.25
CA ALA A 188 -5.25 -15.35 -4.21
C ALA A 188 -4.65 -13.94 -4.03
N THR A 189 -4.40 -13.19 -5.11
CA THR A 189 -3.87 -11.82 -5.06
C THR A 189 -4.88 -10.86 -4.41
N ILE A 190 -6.16 -10.91 -4.81
CA ILE A 190 -7.21 -10.09 -4.20
C ILE A 190 -7.34 -10.41 -2.71
N LYS A 191 -7.43 -11.71 -2.37
CA LYS A 191 -7.55 -12.19 -1.00
C LYS A 191 -6.36 -11.78 -0.13
N LEU A 192 -5.12 -11.89 -0.64
CA LEU A 192 -3.94 -11.44 0.09
C LEU A 192 -3.97 -9.92 0.35
N THR A 193 -4.42 -9.14 -0.63
CA THR A 193 -4.57 -7.68 -0.48
C THR A 193 -5.56 -7.35 0.63
N ILE A 194 -6.73 -8.00 0.64
CA ILE A 194 -7.76 -7.81 1.68
C ILE A 194 -7.24 -8.30 3.05
N LYS A 195 -6.60 -9.48 3.13
CA LYS A 195 -6.00 -9.99 4.37
C LYS A 195 -4.99 -8.99 4.95
N SER A 196 -4.18 -8.37 4.09
CA SER A 196 -3.16 -7.39 4.49
C SER A 196 -3.78 -6.12 5.08
N LEU A 197 -4.88 -5.63 4.50
CA LEU A 197 -5.63 -4.48 5.06
C LEU A 197 -6.33 -4.83 6.37
N LEU A 198 -6.83 -6.05 6.54
CA LEU A 198 -7.49 -6.49 7.78
C LEU A 198 -6.54 -6.56 8.98
N GLU A 199 -5.21 -6.52 8.78
CA GLU A 199 -4.25 -6.40 9.89
C GLU A 199 -4.28 -5.00 10.54
N VAL A 200 -4.86 -4.00 9.86
CA VAL A 200 -4.95 -2.61 10.35
C VAL A 200 -6.36 -2.02 10.35
N VAL A 201 -7.29 -2.57 9.57
CA VAL A 201 -8.68 -2.12 9.49
C VAL A 201 -9.55 -2.96 10.42
N GLN A 202 -10.03 -2.36 11.51
CA GLN A 202 -10.87 -3.03 12.51
C GLN A 202 -12.35 -3.16 12.09
N THR A 203 -12.84 -2.32 11.17
CA THR A 203 -14.29 -2.07 10.95
C THR A 203 -14.86 -2.69 9.66
N GLY A 204 -14.33 -3.83 9.22
CA GLY A 204 -14.91 -4.64 8.14
C GLY A 204 -14.84 -4.01 6.73
N ALA A 205 -15.45 -4.70 5.76
CA ALA A 205 -15.32 -4.46 4.31
C ALA A 205 -15.62 -3.03 3.84
N LYS A 206 -16.49 -2.28 4.52
CA LYS A 206 -16.92 -0.92 4.13
C LYS A 206 -15.78 0.12 4.16
N ASN A 207 -14.73 -0.18 4.91
CA ASN A 207 -13.54 0.66 5.05
C ASN A 207 -12.41 0.21 4.12
N ILE A 208 -12.68 -0.71 3.20
CA ILE A 208 -11.72 -1.22 2.23
C ILE A 208 -12.21 -0.84 0.84
N GLU A 209 -11.29 -0.39 0.01
CA GLU A 209 -11.48 -0.20 -1.42
C GLU A 209 -10.43 -1.00 -2.16
N ILE A 210 -10.87 -1.78 -3.16
CA ILE A 210 -9.99 -2.60 -3.98
C ILE A 210 -10.15 -2.19 -5.43
N ALA A 211 -9.03 -1.92 -6.08
CA ALA A 211 -8.92 -1.74 -7.52
C ALA A 211 -8.03 -2.82 -8.12
N ILE A 212 -8.48 -3.40 -9.22
CA ILE A 212 -7.78 -4.45 -9.94
C ILE A 212 -7.46 -3.92 -11.34
N MET A 213 -6.21 -4.10 -11.74
CA MET A 213 -5.79 -3.90 -13.13
C MET A 213 -5.39 -5.23 -13.74
N ALA A 214 -5.75 -5.41 -15.00
CA ALA A 214 -5.38 -6.55 -15.84
C ALA A 214 -4.99 -6.04 -17.23
N PRO A 215 -4.12 -6.75 -17.97
CA PRO A 215 -3.61 -6.27 -19.25
C PRO A 215 -4.74 -6.09 -20.27
N GLY A 216 -4.76 -4.93 -20.93
CA GLY A 216 -5.76 -4.59 -21.95
C GLY A 216 -7.20 -4.38 -21.42
N LYS A 217 -7.39 -4.34 -20.10
CA LYS A 217 -8.70 -4.07 -19.48
C LYS A 217 -8.68 -2.74 -18.74
N LEU A 218 -9.85 -2.11 -18.67
CA LEU A 218 -10.06 -0.96 -17.79
C LEU A 218 -9.95 -1.38 -16.33
N ILE A 219 -9.68 -0.42 -15.46
CA ILE A 219 -9.66 -0.61 -14.02
C ILE A 219 -10.99 -1.18 -13.52
N GLU A 220 -10.92 -2.25 -12.73
CA GLU A 220 -12.05 -2.88 -12.08
C GLU A 220 -12.06 -2.48 -10.60
N MET A 221 -13.11 -1.77 -10.18
CA MET A 221 -13.34 -1.45 -8.76
C MET A 221 -14.25 -2.53 -8.18
N LEU A 222 -13.79 -3.25 -7.14
CA LEU A 222 -14.63 -4.28 -6.53
C LEU A 222 -15.80 -3.65 -5.76
N PRO A 223 -17.04 -4.12 -6.00
CA PRO A 223 -18.21 -3.77 -5.19
C PRO A 223 -18.02 -4.14 -3.71
N VAL A 224 -18.71 -3.41 -2.84
CA VAL A 224 -18.60 -3.63 -1.39
C VAL A 224 -19.11 -5.01 -1.00
N GLU A 225 -20.11 -5.52 -1.72
CA GLU A 225 -20.72 -6.84 -1.52
C GLU A 225 -19.70 -7.97 -1.75
N ASP A 226 -18.87 -7.84 -2.77
CA ASP A 226 -17.82 -8.80 -3.08
C ASP A 226 -16.71 -8.74 -2.03
N ILE A 227 -16.32 -7.53 -1.60
CA ILE A 227 -15.36 -7.35 -0.50
C ILE A 227 -15.90 -7.98 0.80
N GLU A 228 -17.19 -7.82 1.10
CA GLU A 228 -17.84 -8.46 2.25
C GLU A 228 -17.78 -9.99 2.17
N ALA A 229 -17.95 -10.58 0.98
CA ALA A 229 -17.80 -12.02 0.78
C ALA A 229 -16.35 -12.48 1.07
N TYR A 230 -15.34 -11.78 0.56
CA TYR A 230 -13.94 -12.08 0.88
C TYR A 230 -13.66 -11.97 2.37
N VAL A 231 -14.12 -10.90 3.04
CA VAL A 231 -13.90 -10.69 4.47
C VAL A 231 -14.51 -11.83 5.29
N LYS A 232 -15.75 -12.23 5.00
CA LYS A 232 -16.42 -13.35 5.68
C LYS A 232 -15.65 -14.65 5.51
N ASN A 233 -15.21 -14.96 4.29
CA ASN A 233 -14.42 -16.17 4.01
C ASN A 233 -13.08 -16.15 4.76
N ILE A 234 -12.41 -14.99 4.83
CA ILE A 234 -11.15 -14.81 5.57
C ILE A 234 -11.35 -15.01 7.08
N GLU A 235 -12.43 -14.48 7.65
CA GLU A 235 -12.75 -14.64 9.07
C GLU A 235 -13.03 -16.10 9.43
N GLN A 236 -13.80 -16.81 8.59
CA GLN A 236 -14.05 -18.24 8.75
C GLN A 236 -12.75 -19.05 8.73
N GLU A 237 -11.85 -18.79 7.76
CA GLU A 237 -10.54 -19.44 7.71
C GLU A 237 -9.69 -19.18 8.97
N LYS A 238 -9.69 -17.95 9.48
CA LYS A 238 -8.97 -17.61 10.71
C LYS A 238 -9.51 -18.39 11.91
N VAL A 239 -10.83 -18.57 12.01
CA VAL A 239 -11.46 -19.38 13.08
C VAL A 239 -11.10 -20.86 12.94
N GLU A 240 -11.14 -21.40 11.74
CA GLU A 240 -10.76 -22.80 11.48
C GLU A 240 -9.28 -23.08 11.76
N GLU A 241 -8.37 -22.18 11.33
CA GLU A 241 -6.95 -22.29 11.64
C GLU A 241 -6.68 -22.21 13.15
N ALA A 242 -7.40 -21.33 13.87
CA ALA A 242 -7.30 -21.24 15.32
C ALA A 242 -7.84 -22.50 16.01
N ALA A 243 -8.92 -23.09 15.52
CA ALA A 243 -9.45 -24.36 16.02
C ALA A 243 -8.47 -25.52 15.79
N LYS A 244 -7.89 -25.63 14.58
CA LYS A 244 -6.87 -26.64 14.24
C LYS A 244 -5.60 -26.51 15.10
N LYS A 245 -5.18 -25.28 15.42
CA LYS A 245 -4.05 -25.03 16.34
C LYS A 245 -4.37 -25.41 17.79
N LYS A 246 -5.63 -25.35 18.23
CA LYS A 246 -6.07 -25.78 19.56
C LYS A 246 -6.14 -27.31 19.67
N THR A 247 -6.56 -28.00 18.62
CA THR A 247 -6.63 -29.48 18.60
C THR A 247 -5.27 -30.16 18.36
N GLY A 248 -4.29 -29.43 17.80
CA GLY A 248 -2.94 -29.93 17.48
C GLY A 248 -1.89 -29.84 18.60
N ARG A 249 -2.23 -29.42 19.82
CA ARG A 249 -1.35 -29.52 20.99
C ARG A 249 -1.76 -30.76 21.82
N PRO A 250 -1.00 -31.87 21.81
CA PRO A 250 -1.13 -32.85 22.88
C PRO A 250 -0.64 -32.19 24.17
N GLY A 251 -1.52 -32.13 25.16
CA GLY A 251 -1.12 -31.69 26.49
C GLY A 251 -0.08 -32.65 27.05
N THR A 252 1.13 -32.16 27.30
CA THR A 252 1.97 -32.68 28.39
C THR A 252 1.31 -32.25 29.69
N GLY A 253 0.26 -32.96 30.06
CA GLY A 253 -0.40 -32.87 31.35
C GLY A 253 0.38 -33.67 32.38
N ASN A 254 0.84 -32.98 33.42
CA ASN A 254 1.40 -33.54 34.64
C ASN A 254 0.57 -34.72 35.17
N THR A 255 1.25 -35.80 35.56
CA THR A 255 0.78 -36.71 36.62
C THR A 255 1.88 -36.84 37.67
N SER A 256 1.78 -36.01 38.69
CA SER A 256 2.34 -36.29 40.00
C SER A 256 1.44 -37.30 40.72
N ILE A 257 1.92 -38.50 41.00
CA ILE A 257 1.41 -39.35 42.08
C ILE A 257 2.60 -39.84 42.91
N LEU A 258 2.45 -39.62 44.22
CA LEU A 258 3.37 -39.86 45.31
C LEU A 258 3.51 -41.35 45.71
N ALA A 259 4.68 -41.65 46.30
CA ALA A 259 4.92 -42.52 47.47
C ALA A 259 5.30 -44.02 47.33
N THR A 260 6.52 -44.31 47.83
CA THR A 260 7.00 -45.50 48.58
C THR A 260 7.06 -46.85 47.83
N ARG A 261 8.08 -47.73 47.93
CA ARG A 261 9.00 -48.09 49.02
C ARG A 261 10.10 -49.07 48.49
N ALA A 262 11.20 -49.21 49.25
CA ALA A 262 12.06 -50.40 49.44
C ALA A 262 13.17 -50.78 48.42
N ALA A 263 14.40 -50.73 48.97
CA ALA A 263 15.43 -51.78 49.02
C ALA A 263 16.29 -52.13 47.79
N ASP A 264 17.60 -52.16 48.10
CA ASP A 264 18.69 -53.02 47.63
C ASP A 264 19.81 -52.42 46.76
N GLU A 265 21.01 -52.67 47.30
CA GLU A 265 22.42 -52.48 46.88
C GLU A 265 23.07 -51.08 46.95
#